data_AF-A0A919VI91-F1
#
_entry.id   AF-A0A919VI91-F1
#
_cell.length_a   1.000
_cell.length_b   1.000
_cell.length_c   1.000
_cell.angle_alpha   90.00
_cell.angle_beta   90.00
_cell.angle_gamma   90.00
#
_symmetry.space_group_name_H-M   'P 1'
#
loop_
_entity.id
_entity.type
_entity.pdbx_description
1 polymer ?
#
loop_
_entity_poly.entity_id
_entity_poly.type
_entity_poly.pdbx_seq_one_letter_code
_entity_poly.pdbx_strand_id
1 'polypeptide(L)' 'MTKLKELEEELVELKLKKRDLLLAGKDTEKIDQMIKEVEKSIKEEKQA' A
#
# COMPACT_ATOMS: atom_id res chain seq x y z
N MET A 1 9.79 12.97 -9.70
CA MET A 1 9.70 11.64 -9.06
C MET A 1 9.32 10.64 -10.15
N THR A 2 9.75 9.38 -10.03
CA THR A 2 9.30 8.32 -10.95
C THR A 2 8.01 7.71 -10.41
N LYS A 3 7.12 7.27 -11.30
CA LYS A 3 5.86 6.62 -10.95
C LYS A 3 6.06 5.43 -10.00
N LEU A 4 7.14 4.68 -10.18
CA LEU A 4 7.53 3.60 -9.26
C LEU A 4 7.80 4.07 -7.84
N LYS A 5 8.49 5.21 -7.68
CA LYS A 5 8.83 5.76 -6.36
C LYS A 5 7.58 6.25 -5.63
N GLU A 6 6.63 6.84 -6.35
CA GLU A 6 5.33 7.26 -5.79
C GLU A 6 4.52 6.06 -5.27
N LEU A 7 4.50 4.95 -6.03
CA LEU A 7 3.85 3.72 -5.59
C LEU A 7 4.54 3.09 -4.36
N GLU A 8 5.87 3.10 -4.31
CA GLU A 8 6.62 2.61 -3.15
C GLU A 8 6.39 3.46 -1.90
N GLU A 9 6.30 4.79 -2.04
CA GLU A 9 5.93 5.71 -0.94
C GLU A 9 4.49 5.47 -0.47
N GLU A 10 3.54 5.33 -1.39
CA GLU A 10 2.14 5.04 -1.07
C GLU A 10 1.98 3.70 -0.32
N LEU A 11 2.73 2.67 -0.73
CA LEU A 11 2.74 1.37 -0.06
C LEU A 11 3.19 1.48 1.40
N VAL A 12 4.21 2.29 1.67
CA VAL A 12 4.70 2.53 3.03
C VAL A 12 3.63 3.22 3.87
N GLU A 13 2.97 4.25 3.32
CA GLU A 13 1.89 4.95 4.02
C GLU A 13 0.72 4.02 4.36
N LEU A 14 0.29 3.18 3.41
CA LEU A 14 -0.81 2.24 3.62
C LEU A 14 -0.47 1.20 4.70
N LYS A 15 0.78 0.71 4.73
CA LYS A 15 1.24 -0.22 5.79
C LYS A 15 1.27 0.44 7.17
N LEU A 16 1.67 1.71 7.26
CA LEU A 16 1.63 2.48 8.51
C LEU A 16 0.18 2.70 8.97
N LYS A 17 -0.70 3.18 8.08
CA LYS A 17 -2.13 3.35 8.36
C LYS A 17 -2.77 2.02 8.80
N LYS A 18 -2.41 0.90 8.18
CA LYS A 18 -2.90 -0.43 8.57
C LYS A 18 -2.50 -0.77 10.00
N ARG A 19 -1.25 -0.53 10.37
CA ARG A 19 -0.77 -0.74 11.74
C ARG A 19 -1.59 0.07 12.73
N ASP A 20 -1.85 1.34 12.44
CA ASP A 20 -2.60 2.21 13.35
C ASP A 20 -4.07 1.76 13.48
N LEU A 21 -4.69 1.27 12.40
CA LEU A 21 -6.02 0.66 12.45
C LEU A 21 -6.04 -0.62 13.29
N LEU A 22 -5.05 -1.51 13.12
CA LEU A 22 -4.93 -2.73 13.93
C LEU A 22 -4.77 -2.40 15.42
N LEU A 23 -3.92 -1.42 15.75
CA LEU A 23 -3.71 -0.97 17.13
C LEU A 23 -4.99 -0.35 17.72
N ALA A 24 -5.81 0.30 16.89
CA ALA A 24 -7.11 0.82 17.28
C ALA A 24 -8.23 -0.24 17.31
N GLY A 25 -7.93 -1.51 17.01
CA GLY A 25 -8.92 -2.58 16.93
C GLY A 25 -9.96 -2.39 15.81
N LYS A 26 -9.61 -1.64 14.76
CA LYS A 26 -10.49 -1.33 13.62
C LYS A 26 -10.33 -2.34 12.50
N ASP A 27 -11.36 -2.43 11.68
CA ASP A 27 -11.34 -3.20 10.44
C ASP A 27 -10.24 -2.70 9.49
N THR A 28 -9.49 -3.63 8.91
CA THR A 28 -8.42 -3.35 7.94
C THR A 28 -8.67 -3.91 6.55
N GLU A 29 -9.85 -4.47 6.28
CA GLU A 29 -10.11 -5.20 5.03
C GLU A 29 -9.96 -4.27 3.81
N LYS A 30 -10.43 -3.03 3.93
CA LYS A 30 -10.25 -2.00 2.90
C LYS A 30 -8.78 -1.65 2.67
N ILE A 31 -8.01 -1.46 3.74
CA ILE A 31 -6.60 -1.10 3.58
C ILE A 31 -5.77 -2.27 3.06
N ASP A 32 -6.17 -3.50 3.39
CA ASP A 32 -5.58 -4.72 2.84
C ASP A 32 -5.82 -4.86 1.34
N GLN A 33 -7.02 -4.49 0.85
CA GLN A 33 -7.29 -4.44 -0.59
C GLN A 33 -6.42 -3.38 -1.28
N MET A 34 -6.36 -2.16 -0.73
CA MET A 34 -5.52 -1.08 -1.29
C MET A 34 -4.05 -1.46 -1.36
N ILE A 35 -3.51 -2.09 -0.30
CA ILE A 35 -2.11 -2.57 -0.28
C ILE A 35 -1.87 -3.57 -1.42
N LYS A 36 -2.79 -4.52 -1.64
CA LYS A 36 -2.65 -5.52 -2.71
C LYS A 36 -2.67 -4.89 -4.10
N GLU A 37 -3.51 -3.89 -4.31
CA GLU A 37 -3.58 -3.17 -5.59
C GLU A 37 -2.27 -2.41 -5.87
N VAL A 38 -1.75 -1.68 -4.88
CA VAL A 38 -0.48 -0.95 -5.00
C VAL A 38 0.69 -1.93 -5.23
N GLU A 39 0.75 -3.04 -4.48
CA GLU A 39 1.78 -4.08 -4.69
C GLU A 39 1.72 -4.67 -6.10
N LYS A 40 0.52 -4.85 -6.65
CA LYS A 40 0.34 -5.29 -8.04
C LYS A 40 0.84 -4.24 -9.02
N SER A 41 0.50 -2.96 -8.84
CA SER A 41 0.98 -1.87 -9.71
C SER A 41 2.50 -1.68 -9.66
N ILE A 42 3.12 -1.85 -8.49
CA ILE A 42 4.59 -1.84 -8.36
C ILE A 42 5.21 -2.97 -9.17
N LYS A 43 4.62 -4.17 -9.11
CA LYS A 43 5.08 -5.32 -9.90
C LYS A 43 4.90 -5.07 -11.40
N GLU A 44 3.74 -4.50 -11.75
CA GLU A 44 3.39 -3.82 -13.01
C GLU A 44 4.58 -3.07 -13.62
N GLU A 45 4.95 -2.02 -12.89
CA GLU A 45 5.93 -1.02 -13.27
C GLU A 45 7.39 -1.53 -13.22
N LYS A 46 7.70 -2.52 -12.37
CA LYS A 46 9.05 -3.14 -12.32
C LYS A 46 9.30 -4.11 -13.48
N GLN A 47 8.25 -4.59 -14.15
CA GLN A 47 8.32 -5.51 -15.27
C GLN A 47 8.13 -4.82 -16.64
N ALA A 48 7.73 -3.55 -16.64
CA ALA A 48 7.57 -2.69 -17.82
C ALA A 48 8.92 -2.05 -18.24
#